data_AF-A0A9D6UFH5-F1
#
_entry.id   AF-A0A9D6UFH5-F1
#
_cell.length_a   1.000
_cell.length_b   1.000
_cell.length_c   1.000
_cell.angle_alpha   90.00
_cell.angle_beta   90.00
_cell.angle_gamma   90.00
#
_symmetry.space_group_name_H-M   'P 1'
#
loop_
_entity.id
_entity.type
_entity.pdbx_description
1 polymer ?
#
loop_
_entity_poly.entity_id
_entity_poly.type
_entity_poly.pdbx_seq_one_letter_code
_entity_poly.pdbx_strand_id
1 'polypeptide(L)'
;MDDVVKTFSLPSLEPPPPIERPSREEAEAAVRTLLRWAGDDPSREGLRDTPRRVVKAYEEFFSGYRESADEVLSKVFEEVEGYDDLVLVRDIPFTSHCEHHVVPFVGK
;
A
#
# COMPACT_ATOMS: atom_id res chain seq x y z
N MET A 1 0.58 -30.33 25.79
CA MET A 1 -0.40 -29.23 25.88
C MET A 1 0.25 -28.08 26.62
N ASP A 2 1.36 -27.59 26.07
CA ASP A 2 2.07 -26.37 26.47
C ASP A 2 3.07 -26.16 25.33
N ASP A 3 2.54 -25.95 24.13
CA ASP A 3 3.36 -25.74 22.95
C ASP A 3 3.85 -24.30 22.97
N VAL A 4 5.14 -24.21 23.28
CA VAL A 4 5.94 -23.00 23.31
C VAL A 4 5.87 -22.37 21.92
N VAL A 5 4.96 -21.41 21.77
CA VAL A 5 5.00 -20.41 20.71
C VAL A 5 6.41 -19.82 20.74
N LYS A 6 7.28 -20.27 19.82
CA LYS A 6 8.54 -19.59 19.56
C LYS A 6 8.17 -18.25 18.97
N THR A 7 8.00 -17.29 19.86
CA THR A 7 7.72 -15.90 19.51
C THR A 7 8.98 -15.43 18.81
N PHE A 8 8.95 -15.35 17.48
CA PHE A 8 9.99 -14.68 16.73
C PHE A 8 9.92 -13.21 17.14
N SER A 9 10.84 -12.80 18.01
CA SER A 9 10.96 -11.39 18.39
C SER A 9 11.55 -10.66 17.19
N LEU A 10 10.69 -10.19 16.29
CA LEU A 10 11.08 -9.20 15.30
C LEU A 10 11.53 -7.94 16.06
N PRO A 11 12.62 -7.27 15.62
CA PRO A 11 12.96 -5.98 16.19
C PRO A 11 11.76 -5.05 15.98
N SER A 12 11.26 -4.46 17.07
CA SER A 12 10.21 -3.45 17.01
C SER A 12 10.71 -2.29 16.15
N LEU A 13 10.21 -2.17 14.93
CA LEU A 13 10.40 -0.97 14.14
C LEU A 13 9.55 0.12 14.81
N GLU A 14 10.21 1.14 15.36
CA GLU A 14 9.48 2.31 15.85
C GLU A 14 8.64 2.88 14.69
N PRO A 15 7.35 3.19 14.91
CA PRO A 15 6.54 3.78 13.87
C PRO A 15 7.13 5.13 13.47
N PRO A 16 7.11 5.48 12.17
CA PRO A 16 7.55 6.79 11.74
C PRO A 16 6.74 7.88 12.44
N PRO A 17 7.33 9.07 12.66
CA PRO A 17 6.61 10.17 13.27
C PRO A 17 5.34 10.49 12.47
N PRO A 18 4.26 10.90 13.14
CA PRO A 18 3.01 11.21 12.46
C PRO A 18 3.22 12.36 11.48
N ILE A 19 2.82 12.15 10.23
CA ILE A 19 2.79 13.18 9.19
C ILE A 19 1.40 13.79 9.20
N GLU A 20 1.31 15.12 9.24
CA GLU A 20 0.04 15.83 9.07
C GLU A 20 -0.52 15.56 7.66
N ARG A 21 -1.67 14.90 7.59
CA ARG A 21 -2.33 14.57 6.31
C ARG A 21 -3.32 15.68 5.95
N PRO A 22 -3.24 16.24 4.73
CA PRO A 22 -4.26 17.16 4.24
C PRO A 22 -5.65 16.53 4.21
N SER A 23 -6.68 17.36 4.22
CA SER A 23 -8.07 16.95 3.99
C SER A 23 -8.26 16.36 2.59
N ARG A 24 -9.36 15.63 2.41
CA ARG A 24 -9.73 15.05 1.11
C ARG A 24 -9.96 16.13 0.07
N GLU A 25 -10.57 17.24 0.48
CA GLU A 25 -10.88 18.41 -0.34
C GLU A 25 -9.60 19.08 -0.86
N GLU A 26 -8.58 19.21 -0.01
CA GLU A 26 -7.26 19.74 -0.38
C GLU A 26 -6.55 18.83 -1.37
N ALA A 27 -6.58 17.51 -1.14
CA ALA A 27 -5.99 16.54 -2.07
C ALA A 27 -6.66 16.60 -3.46
N GLU A 28 -7.99 16.67 -3.51
CA GLU A 28 -8.71 16.82 -4.77
C GLU A 28 -8.42 18.17 -5.46
N ALA A 29 -8.27 19.24 -4.69
CA ALA A 29 -7.89 20.56 -5.22
C ALA A 29 -6.46 20.55 -5.80
N ALA A 30 -5.53 19.79 -5.20
CA ALA A 30 -4.20 19.59 -5.74
C ALA A 30 -4.26 18.86 -7.10
N VAL A 31 -5.08 17.81 -7.24
CA VAL A 31 -5.27 17.13 -8.54
C VAL A 31 -5.85 18.08 -9.58
N ARG A 32 -6.84 18.91 -9.24
CA ARG A 32 -7.36 19.96 -10.13
C ARG A 32 -6.26 20.94 -10.57
N THR A 33 -5.33 21.25 -9.68
CA THR A 33 -4.18 22.12 -9.97
C THR A 33 -3.22 21.45 -10.94
N LEU A 34 -2.90 20.17 -10.74
CA LEU A 34 -2.05 19.41 -11.65
C LEU A 34 -2.65 19.29 -13.06
N LEU A 35 -3.96 19.05 -13.17
CA LEU A 35 -4.65 19.00 -14.47
C LEU A 35 -4.53 20.32 -15.24
N ARG A 36 -4.75 21.46 -14.58
CA ARG A 36 -4.58 22.79 -15.20
C ARG A 36 -3.13 23.05 -15.57
N TRP A 37 -2.20 22.69 -14.69
CA TRP A 37 -0.77 22.84 -14.94
C TRP A 37 -0.30 22.02 -16.16
N ALA A 38 -0.88 20.83 -16.35
CA ALA A 38 -0.66 20.00 -17.54
C ALA A 38 -1.29 20.56 -18.83
N GLY A 39 -2.10 21.63 -18.74
CA GLY A 39 -2.75 22.29 -19.87
C GLY A 39 -4.13 21.75 -20.24
N ASP A 40 -4.77 20.94 -19.39
CA ASP A 40 -6.13 20.42 -19.61
C ASP A 40 -7.18 21.24 -18.82
N ASP A 41 -8.45 21.15 -19.21
CA ASP A 41 -9.58 21.84 -18.58
C ASP A 41 -10.32 20.89 -17.60
N PRO A 42 -10.20 21.08 -16.27
CA PRO A 42 -10.89 20.23 -15.30
C PRO A 42 -12.42 20.31 -15.36
N SER A 43 -12.99 21.32 -16.02
CA SER A 43 -14.43 21.51 -16.13
C SER A 43 -15.08 20.70 -17.26
N ARG A 44 -14.28 20.11 -18.16
CA ARG A 44 -14.79 19.24 -19.23
C ARG A 44 -15.37 17.96 -18.65
N GLU A 45 -16.41 17.42 -19.30
CA GLU A 45 -17.18 16.26 -18.84
C GLU A 45 -16.30 15.12 -18.30
N GLY A 46 -15.26 14.73 -19.05
CA GLY A 46 -14.37 13.63 -18.68
C GLY A 46 -13.50 13.87 -17.42
N LEU A 47 -13.26 15.14 -17.03
CA LEU A 47 -12.37 15.49 -15.92
C LEU A 47 -13.06 15.99 -14.66
N ARG A 48 -14.34 16.36 -14.72
CA ARG A 48 -15.08 16.88 -13.55
C ARG A 48 -14.91 16.01 -12.31
N ASP A 49 -14.98 14.69 -12.52
CA ASP A 49 -14.87 13.68 -11.47
C ASP A 49 -13.46 13.11 -11.30
N THR A 50 -12.51 13.46 -12.16
CA THR A 50 -11.11 12.96 -12.08
C THR A 50 -10.47 13.21 -10.72
N PRO A 51 -10.49 14.42 -10.13
CA PRO A 51 -9.88 14.63 -8.81
C PRO A 51 -10.41 13.66 -7.74
N ARG A 52 -11.72 13.43 -7.69
CA ARG A 52 -12.34 12.46 -6.79
C ARG A 52 -11.85 11.03 -7.04
N ARG A 53 -11.76 10.62 -8.32
CA ARG A 53 -11.29 9.29 -8.71
C ARG A 53 -9.81 9.08 -8.39
N VAL A 54 -8.97 10.09 -8.59
CA VAL A 54 -7.53 10.02 -8.29
C VAL A 54 -7.29 9.86 -6.80
N VAL A 55 -7.95 10.69 -5.97
CA VAL A 55 -7.81 10.57 -4.51
C VAL A 55 -8.30 9.22 -4.01
N LYS A 56 -9.42 8.72 -4.55
CA LYS A 56 -9.91 7.37 -4.24
C LYS A 56 -8.90 6.28 -4.65
N ALA A 57 -8.25 6.40 -5.81
CA ALA A 57 -7.24 5.45 -6.25
C ALA A 57 -6.01 5.48 -5.31
N TYR A 58 -5.59 6.65 -4.83
CA TYR A 58 -4.48 6.76 -3.88
C TYR A 58 -4.81 6.13 -2.51
N GLU A 59 -6.07 6.17 -2.08
CA GLU A 59 -6.51 5.47 -0.86
C GLU A 59 -6.31 3.96 -0.96
N GLU A 60 -6.46 3.39 -2.17
CA GLU A 60 -6.24 1.97 -2.48
C GLU A 60 -4.76 1.66 -2.68
N PHE A 61 -4.06 2.40 -3.55
CA PHE A 61 -2.65 2.14 -3.88
C PHE A 61 -1.72 2.24 -2.67
N PHE A 62 -2.08 3.07 -1.70
CA PHE A 62 -1.30 3.32 -0.49
C PHE A 62 -2.01 2.81 0.77
N SER A 63 -2.94 1.85 0.64
CA SER A 63 -3.66 1.28 1.79
C SER A 63 -2.69 0.64 2.79
N GLY A 64 -1.61 0.03 2.29
CA GLY A 64 -0.58 -0.63 3.09
C GLY A 64 0.07 0.23 4.18
N TYR A 65 0.05 1.58 4.07
CA TYR A 65 0.51 2.47 5.14
C TYR A 65 -0.36 2.44 6.40
N ARG A 66 -1.57 1.88 6.31
CA ARG A 66 -2.51 1.71 7.43
C ARG A 66 -2.67 0.25 7.85
N GLU A 67 -1.89 -0.65 7.26
CA GLU A 67 -1.97 -2.10 7.49
C GLU A 67 -0.73 -2.56 8.27
N SER A 68 -0.89 -3.62 9.07
CA SER A 68 0.20 -4.26 9.80
C SER A 68 0.60 -5.56 9.10
N ALA A 69 1.84 -5.63 8.60
CA ALA A 69 2.37 -6.86 8.01
C ALA A 69 2.41 -8.01 9.04
N ASP A 70 2.67 -7.70 10.31
CA ASP A 70 2.71 -8.70 11.39
C ASP A 70 1.33 -9.34 11.60
N GLU A 71 0.26 -8.55 11.51
CA GLU A 71 -1.11 -9.06 11.61
C GLU A 71 -1.44 -9.96 10.41
N VAL A 72 -1.05 -9.55 9.20
CA VAL A 72 -1.24 -10.32 7.96
C VAL A 72 -0.50 -11.67 8.02
N LEU A 73 0.70 -11.70 8.61
CA LEU A 73 1.57 -12.87 8.69
C LEU A 73 1.37 -13.71 9.96
N SER A 74 0.38 -13.38 10.79
CA SER A 74 0.18 -13.98 12.12
C SER A 74 -0.18 -15.47 12.13
N LYS A 75 -0.68 -16.01 11.01
CA LYS A 75 -1.17 -17.39 10.94
C LYS A 75 -0.07 -18.37 10.55
N VAL A 76 0.20 -19.33 11.43
CA VAL A 76 1.15 -20.43 11.21
C VAL A 76 0.45 -21.79 11.34
N PHE A 77 1.00 -22.82 10.67
CA PHE A 77 0.53 -24.20 10.75
C PHE A 77 1.64 -25.09 11.32
N GLU A 78 1.32 -25.88 12.33
CA GLU A 78 2.29 -26.74 13.03
C GLU A 78 2.36 -28.16 12.45
N GLU A 79 1.35 -28.55 11.66
CA GLU A 79 1.20 -29.87 11.04
C GLU A 79 2.04 -30.01 9.76
N VAL A 80 3.36 -29.82 9.87
CA VAL A 80 4.29 -29.96 8.74
C VAL A 80 4.98 -31.32 8.68
N GLU A 81 4.60 -32.29 9.53
CA GLU A 81 5.20 -33.65 9.61
C GLU A 81 6.74 -33.68 9.60
N GLY A 82 7.39 -32.64 10.14
CA GLY A 82 8.86 -32.52 10.15
C GLY A 82 9.48 -32.05 8.82
N TYR A 83 8.69 -31.51 7.89
CA TYR A 83 9.18 -30.93 6.63
C TYR A 83 10.21 -29.83 6.91
N ASP A 84 11.45 -30.07 6.51
CA ASP A 84 12.61 -29.20 6.69
C ASP A 84 13.29 -28.82 5.35
N ASP A 85 12.63 -29.12 4.23
CA ASP A 85 13.08 -28.80 2.88
C ASP A 85 12.67 -27.38 2.42
N LEU A 86 13.23 -26.92 1.29
CA LEU A 86 12.93 -25.61 0.71
C LEU A 86 11.46 -25.50 0.29
N VAL A 87 10.79 -24.43 0.72
CA VAL A 87 9.51 -23.97 0.15
C VAL A 87 9.77 -22.78 -0.76
N LEU A 88 9.43 -22.90 -2.04
CA LEU A 88 9.55 -21.82 -3.02
C LEU A 88 8.16 -21.38 -3.49
N VAL A 89 7.80 -20.14 -3.17
CA VAL A 89 6.69 -19.43 -3.82
C VAL A 89 7.31 -18.40 -4.75
N ARG A 90 7.03 -18.50 -6.05
CA ARG A 90 7.63 -17.68 -7.11
C ARG A 90 6.55 -17.12 -8.04
N ASP A 91 6.92 -16.09 -8.79
CA ASP A 91 6.08 -15.43 -9.78
C ASP A 91 4.79 -14.83 -9.16
N ILE A 92 4.89 -14.21 -7.98
CA ILE A 92 3.75 -13.57 -7.31
C ILE A 92 3.53 -12.21 -7.97
N PRO A 93 2.41 -12.00 -8.69
CA PRO A 93 2.18 -10.74 -9.37
C PRO A 93 2.05 -9.60 -8.35
N PHE A 94 2.74 -8.49 -8.61
CA PHE A 94 2.62 -7.29 -7.81
C PHE A 94 2.62 -6.03 -8.67
N THR A 95 1.97 -5.00 -8.12
CA THR A 95 1.99 -3.63 -8.65
C THR A 95 2.31 -2.71 -7.48
N SER A 96 3.23 -1.78 -7.68
CA SER A 96 3.57 -0.77 -6.68
C SER A 96 3.87 0.56 -7.37
N HIS A 97 4.25 1.59 -6.62
CA HIS A 97 4.57 2.92 -7.13
C HIS A 97 5.97 3.34 -6.69
N CYS A 98 6.77 3.84 -7.63
CA CYS A 98 8.11 4.35 -7.33
C CYS A 98 7.99 5.65 -6.52
N GLU A 99 8.51 5.70 -5.30
CA GLU A 99 8.44 6.88 -4.43
C GLU A 99 9.00 8.17 -5.08
N HIS A 100 10.02 8.05 -5.94
CA HIS A 100 10.63 9.19 -6.62
C HIS A 100 9.71 9.90 -7.63
N HIS A 101 8.76 9.18 -8.23
CA HIS A 101 7.96 9.68 -9.36
C HIS A 101 6.46 9.47 -9.19
N VAL A 102 6.06 8.62 -8.25
CA VAL A 102 4.67 8.18 -8.02
C VAL A 102 4.05 7.54 -9.28
N VAL A 103 4.90 6.89 -10.08
CA VAL A 103 4.51 6.15 -11.29
C VAL A 103 4.48 4.65 -10.97
N PRO A 104 3.48 3.89 -11.48
CA PRO A 104 3.38 2.48 -11.21
C PRO A 104 4.54 1.69 -11.84
N PHE A 105 4.98 0.66 -11.13
CA PHE A 105 5.82 -0.41 -11.67
C PHE A 105 5.18 -1.76 -11.36
N VAL A 106 5.32 -2.71 -12.29
CA VAL A 106 4.66 -4.02 -12.26
C VAL A 106 5.71 -5.12 -12.37
N GLY A 107 5.49 -6.22 -11.65
CA GLY A 107 6.42 -7.34 -11.62
C GLY A 107 5.77 -8.65 -11.20
N LYS A 108 6.64 -9.63 -10.94
CA LYS A 108 6.32 -10.98 -10.47
C LYS A 108 7.40 -11.45 -9.50
#